data_AF-A0A371EDC1-F1
#
_entry.id   AF-A0A371EDC1-F1
#
_cell.length_a   1.000
_cell.length_b   1.000
_cell.length_c   1.000
_cell.angle_alpha   90.00
_cell.angle_beta   90.00
_cell.angle_gamma   90.00
#
_symmetry.space_group_name_H-M   'P 1'
#
loop_
_entity.id
_entity.type
_entity.pdbx_description
1 polymer ?
#
loop_
_entity_poly.entity_id
_entity_poly.type
_entity_poly.pdbx_seq_one_letter_code
_entity_poly.pdbx_strand_id
1 'polypeptide(L)'
;YCASKASQCKRKTQIEYNGLRFQQPSLNHHYKCIEGRTTYQECNKKYVVKAVSKSSFDVEPPTNSIKNLLAALYKFSYPYVIIGITLCAISSSLLAVEKLSDISPSFFIGVLQAVVPQLFVEIYASAVNQVFDFEIDKINKPHLPLASGQLSFTTVVIIAASILTLSFLLSWIIGSWPLIWNAILIALIWTAYSINVPLLRWKRHPLLAAMCMVSSWGFVLPITFFLHMQTFVLKRPIVIPRSLMFMVLFLNFYSVGMALAKDIPDVEGDKAYGIDTFSVRLGQKRVFWICISLFEMAFGVAILAGVTSSYLWIKIVTGMGNVVLALVLWYQAKSIDLSNKASIGSFYMLIWKLLYTAFFFMALIR
;
A
#
# COMPACT_ATOMS: atom_id res chain seq x y z
N TYR A 1 1.05 -52.56 20.79
CA TYR A 1 0.42 -51.70 19.77
C TYR A 1 0.15 -50.33 20.36
N CYS A 2 1.02 -49.34 20.09
CA CYS A 2 0.76 -47.90 20.08
C CYS A 2 2.11 -47.17 19.93
N ALA A 3 2.47 -46.85 18.69
CA ALA A 3 3.57 -45.96 18.37
C ALA A 3 3.07 -44.50 18.43
N SER A 4 3.86 -43.62 19.06
CA SER A 4 3.47 -42.23 19.29
C SER A 4 3.48 -41.40 17.99
N LYS A 5 2.39 -40.66 17.75
CA LYS A 5 2.20 -39.69 16.65
C LYS A 5 3.09 -38.44 16.76
N ALA A 6 3.99 -38.35 17.75
CA ALA A 6 4.81 -37.17 18.01
C ALA A 6 6.07 -37.09 17.13
N SER A 7 6.57 -38.21 16.60
CA SER A 7 7.82 -38.22 15.80
C SER A 7 7.63 -37.85 14.32
N GLN A 8 6.41 -38.03 13.78
CA GLN A 8 6.10 -37.67 12.38
C GLN A 8 5.91 -36.16 12.17
N CYS A 9 5.49 -35.42 13.21
CA CYS A 9 5.26 -33.98 13.09
C CYS A 9 6.58 -33.20 13.00
N LYS A 10 7.62 -33.58 13.78
CA LYS A 10 8.95 -32.96 13.71
C LYS A 10 9.71 -33.25 12.41
N ARG A 11 9.48 -34.42 11.79
CA ARG A 11 10.17 -34.79 10.55
C ARG A 11 9.64 -34.06 9.31
N LYS A 12 8.36 -33.65 9.31
CA LYS A 12 7.78 -32.84 8.22
C LYS A 12 8.26 -31.39 8.23
N THR A 13 8.41 -30.78 9.40
CA THR A 13 8.86 -29.37 9.52
C THR A 13 10.32 -29.18 9.10
N GLN A 14 11.15 -30.22 9.18
CA GLN A 14 12.56 -30.14 8.83
C GLN A 14 12.84 -30.38 7.34
N ILE A 15 11.94 -31.05 6.62
CA ILE A 15 12.07 -31.29 5.17
C ILE A 15 11.63 -30.06 4.37
N GLU A 16 10.67 -29.28 4.87
CA GLU A 16 10.18 -28.07 4.19
C GLU A 16 11.15 -26.88 4.26
N TYR A 17 12.15 -26.93 5.15
CA TYR A 17 13.13 -25.85 5.37
C TYR A 17 14.47 -26.02 4.60
N ASN A 18 14.68 -27.13 3.88
CA ASN A 18 15.97 -27.42 3.24
C ASN A 18 16.01 -27.15 1.72
N GLY A 19 14.99 -26.51 1.14
CA GLY A 19 14.92 -26.29 -0.31
C GLY A 19 15.78 -25.15 -0.87
N LEU A 20 16.35 -24.27 -0.04
CA LEU A 20 17.06 -23.07 -0.51
C LEU A 20 18.29 -22.74 0.36
N ARG A 21 19.33 -23.57 0.28
CA ARG A 21 20.70 -23.16 0.62
C ARG A 21 21.61 -23.41 -0.58
N PHE A 22 21.82 -22.36 -1.37
CA PHE A 22 22.90 -22.34 -2.35
C PHE A 22 24.25 -22.36 -1.63
N GLN A 23 25.13 -23.20 -2.17
CA GLN A 23 26.49 -23.47 -1.71
C GLN A 23 27.37 -22.21 -1.72
N GLN A 24 28.16 -22.03 -0.67
CA GLN A 24 29.38 -21.22 -0.70
C GLN A 24 30.57 -22.12 -0.29
N PRO A 25 31.75 -21.96 -0.90
CA PRO A 25 32.82 -22.96 -0.79
C PRO A 25 33.56 -22.87 0.55
N SER A 26 33.97 -24.04 1.01
CA SER A 26 34.78 -24.29 2.19
C SER A 26 36.14 -23.60 2.15
N LEU A 27 36.47 -22.85 3.20
CA LEU A 27 37.86 -22.57 3.59
C LEU A 27 38.11 -23.18 4.97
N ASN A 28 38.89 -24.26 4.96
CA ASN A 28 39.41 -24.94 6.14
C ASN A 28 40.40 -24.02 6.86
N HIS A 29 40.13 -23.70 8.13
CA HIS A 29 41.19 -23.36 9.07
C HIS A 29 41.07 -24.21 10.33
N HIS A 30 42.01 -25.14 10.46
CA HIS A 30 42.38 -25.79 11.70
C HIS A 30 42.73 -24.75 12.77
N TYR A 31 42.10 -24.85 13.94
CA TYR A 31 42.74 -24.40 15.18
C TYR A 31 42.50 -25.42 16.29
N LYS A 32 43.62 -25.89 16.81
CA LYS A 32 43.81 -26.79 17.96
C LYS A 32 43.80 -25.91 19.21
N CYS A 33 43.01 -26.25 20.23
CA CYS A 33 43.17 -25.73 21.60
C CYS A 33 42.57 -26.76 22.57
N ILE A 34 43.40 -27.68 23.07
CA ILE A 34 44.00 -27.72 24.43
C ILE A 34 42.95 -27.91 25.54
N GLU A 35 43.09 -29.07 26.19
CA GLU A 35 42.36 -29.55 27.35
C GLU A 35 42.41 -28.58 28.53
N GLY A 36 41.25 -28.36 29.14
CA GLY A 36 41.08 -27.70 30.43
C GLY A 36 40.04 -28.45 31.24
N ARG A 37 40.54 -29.42 32.02
CA ARG A 37 39.78 -30.27 32.95
C ARG A 37 39.35 -29.44 34.16
N THR A 38 38.06 -29.25 34.38
CA THR A 38 37.53 -28.81 35.69
C THR A 38 36.28 -29.61 36.05
N THR A 39 36.46 -30.47 37.05
CA THR A 39 35.44 -31.20 37.81
C THR A 39 34.50 -30.23 38.53
N TYR A 40 33.22 -30.27 38.20
CA TYR A 40 32.16 -29.71 39.05
C TYR A 40 31.22 -30.83 39.47
N GLN A 41 31.11 -30.97 40.78
CA GLN A 41 30.42 -32.01 41.52
C GLN A 41 28.91 -31.71 41.51
N GLU A 42 28.12 -32.61 40.92
CA GLU A 42 26.65 -32.54 40.88
C GLU A 42 26.06 -32.63 42.29
N CYS A 43 25.36 -31.57 42.72
CA CYS A 43 24.52 -31.62 43.92
C CYS A 43 23.06 -31.84 43.50
N ASN A 44 22.63 -33.12 43.55
CA ASN A 44 21.26 -33.55 43.30
C ASN A 44 20.31 -33.02 44.39
N LYS A 45 19.55 -31.95 44.10
CA LYS A 45 18.36 -31.58 44.87
C LYS A 45 17.10 -31.87 44.06
N LYS A 46 16.44 -32.98 44.39
CA LYS A 46 15.05 -33.29 44.01
C LYS A 46 14.12 -32.23 44.61
N TYR A 47 13.61 -31.32 43.79
CA TYR A 47 12.44 -30.52 44.12
C TYR A 47 11.23 -31.08 43.37
N VAL A 48 10.39 -31.83 44.09
CA VAL A 48 9.04 -32.17 43.66
C VAL A 48 8.17 -30.96 43.93
N VAL A 49 7.86 -30.17 42.89
CA VAL A 49 6.90 -29.06 42.98
C VAL A 49 5.60 -29.50 42.32
N LYS A 50 4.54 -29.50 43.15
CA LYS A 50 3.13 -29.76 42.84
C LYS A 50 2.70 -29.03 41.55
N ALA A 51 2.21 -29.79 40.58
CA ALA A 51 1.45 -29.24 39.46
C ALA A 51 0.12 -28.68 39.98
N VAL A 52 -0.04 -27.36 39.93
CA VAL A 52 -1.34 -26.70 40.09
C VAL A 52 -2.04 -26.83 38.73
N SER A 53 -3.14 -27.58 38.70
CA SER A 53 -4.03 -27.65 37.54
C SER A 53 -4.60 -26.26 37.27
N LYS A 54 -4.11 -25.60 36.22
CA LYS A 54 -4.70 -24.37 35.70
C LYS A 54 -6.09 -24.73 35.16
N SER A 55 -7.12 -24.10 35.73
CA SER A 55 -8.50 -24.20 35.29
C SER A 55 -8.57 -24.01 33.78
N SER A 56 -9.28 -24.92 33.12
CA SER A 56 -9.67 -24.81 31.72
C SER A 56 -10.20 -23.40 31.46
N PHE A 57 -9.52 -22.66 30.59
CA PHE A 57 -10.17 -21.55 29.92
C PHE A 57 -11.31 -22.15 29.13
N ASP A 58 -12.53 -21.83 29.52
CA ASP A 58 -13.71 -22.05 28.72
C ASP A 58 -13.46 -21.40 27.36
N VAL A 59 -13.23 -22.25 26.36
CA VAL A 59 -13.18 -21.83 24.96
C VAL A 59 -14.62 -21.51 24.60
N GLU A 60 -14.96 -20.22 24.64
CA GLU A 60 -16.17 -19.74 23.98
C GLU A 60 -16.17 -20.25 22.52
N PRO A 61 -17.29 -20.79 22.03
CA PRO A 61 -17.38 -21.34 20.69
C PRO A 61 -17.13 -20.24 19.64
N PRO A 62 -16.58 -20.58 18.45
CA PRO A 62 -16.14 -19.61 17.44
C PRO A 62 -17.33 -19.04 16.68
N THR A 63 -18.14 -18.22 17.33
CA THR A 63 -19.39 -17.68 16.77
C THR A 63 -19.15 -16.53 15.79
N ASN A 64 -17.90 -16.12 15.52
CA ASN A 64 -17.60 -15.02 14.59
C ASN A 64 -16.46 -15.30 13.59
N SER A 65 -16.22 -16.56 13.18
CA SER A 65 -15.15 -16.89 12.20
C SER A 65 -15.28 -16.07 10.89
N ILE A 66 -16.49 -15.95 10.34
CA ILE A 66 -16.74 -15.17 9.12
C ILE A 66 -16.56 -13.66 9.35
N LYS A 67 -17.06 -13.12 10.46
CA LYS A 67 -16.90 -11.69 10.78
C LYS A 67 -15.43 -11.33 10.98
N ASN A 68 -14.67 -12.21 11.63
CA ASN A 68 -13.23 -12.04 11.83
C ASN A 68 -12.48 -12.13 10.50
N LEU A 69 -12.87 -13.04 9.60
CA LEU A 69 -12.31 -13.14 8.26
C LEU A 69 -12.62 -11.88 7.43
N LEU A 70 -13.85 -11.39 7.45
CA LEU A 70 -14.25 -10.16 6.76
C LEU A 70 -13.51 -8.94 7.31
N ALA A 71 -13.35 -8.83 8.63
CA ALA A 71 -12.57 -7.77 9.26
C ALA A 71 -11.09 -7.86 8.88
N ALA A 72 -10.53 -9.07 8.78
CA ALA A 72 -9.17 -9.29 8.30
C ALA A 72 -9.03 -8.85 6.83
N LEU A 73 -9.96 -9.26 5.94
CA LEU A 73 -9.96 -8.85 4.54
C LEU A 73 -10.16 -7.33 4.35
N TYR A 74 -10.95 -6.69 5.20
CA TYR A 74 -11.11 -5.24 5.20
C TYR A 74 -9.82 -4.52 5.59
N LYS A 75 -9.11 -4.98 6.62
CA LYS A 75 -7.80 -4.43 6.99
C LYS A 75 -6.74 -4.71 5.92
N PHE A 76 -6.82 -5.88 5.30
CA PHE A 76 -5.90 -6.34 4.27
C PHE A 76 -5.90 -5.46 3.02
N SER A 77 -7.07 -4.87 2.69
CA SER A 77 -7.28 -4.13 1.45
C SER A 77 -6.96 -2.62 1.53
N TYR A 78 -6.51 -2.14 2.69
CA TYR A 78 -6.28 -0.72 2.98
C TYR A 78 -7.43 0.19 2.49
N PRO A 79 -8.55 0.27 3.24
CA PRO A 79 -9.79 0.90 2.80
C PRO A 79 -9.63 2.35 2.33
N TYR A 80 -8.69 3.09 2.92
CA TYR A 80 -8.38 4.46 2.50
C TYR A 80 -7.81 4.52 1.08
N VAL A 81 -6.99 3.55 0.66
CA VAL A 81 -6.46 3.48 -0.71
C VAL A 81 -7.59 3.19 -1.70
N ILE A 82 -8.49 2.26 -1.35
CA ILE A 82 -9.69 1.95 -2.15
C ILE A 82 -10.55 3.19 -2.38
N ILE A 83 -10.81 3.98 -1.32
CA ILE A 83 -11.55 5.24 -1.43
C ILE A 83 -10.81 6.21 -2.36
N GLY A 84 -9.50 6.36 -2.18
CA GLY A 84 -8.66 7.23 -3.01
C GLY A 84 -8.70 6.86 -4.49
N ILE A 85 -8.58 5.57 -4.82
CA ILE A 85 -8.68 5.07 -6.20
C ILE A 85 -10.06 5.34 -6.79
N THR A 86 -11.11 5.07 -6.02
CA THR A 86 -12.49 5.28 -6.47
C THR A 86 -12.74 6.76 -6.78
N LEU A 87 -12.29 7.66 -5.90
CA LEU A 87 -12.41 9.11 -6.12
C LEU A 87 -11.52 9.60 -7.27
N CYS A 88 -10.32 9.04 -7.43
CA CYS A 88 -9.46 9.32 -8.58
C CYS A 88 -10.13 8.92 -9.90
N ALA A 89 -10.74 7.73 -9.95
CA ALA A 89 -11.50 7.26 -11.11
C ALA A 89 -12.69 8.17 -11.41
N ILE A 90 -13.53 8.48 -10.41
CA ILE A 90 -14.68 9.38 -10.58
C ILE A 90 -14.21 10.76 -11.07
N SER A 91 -13.20 11.35 -10.42
CA SER A 91 -12.67 12.66 -10.79
C SER A 91 -12.13 12.67 -12.22
N SER A 92 -11.29 11.70 -12.57
CA SER A 92 -10.68 11.60 -13.91
C SER A 92 -11.75 11.36 -14.99
N SER A 93 -12.76 10.55 -14.68
CA SER A 93 -13.90 10.30 -15.57
C SER A 93 -14.74 11.55 -15.82
N LEU A 94 -14.97 12.37 -14.78
CA LEU A 94 -15.69 13.63 -14.89
C LEU A 94 -14.95 14.68 -15.73
N LEU A 95 -13.63 14.55 -15.92
CA LEU A 95 -12.87 15.43 -16.82
C LEU A 95 -13.15 15.16 -18.30
N ALA A 96 -13.67 13.99 -18.66
CA ALA A 96 -14.08 13.66 -20.02
C ALA A 96 -15.50 14.16 -20.38
N VAL A 97 -16.25 14.67 -19.39
CA VAL A 97 -17.61 15.19 -19.58
C VAL A 97 -17.57 16.59 -20.18
N GLU A 98 -18.10 16.76 -21.38
CA GLU A 98 -18.19 18.05 -22.07
C GLU A 98 -19.61 18.63 -21.98
N LYS A 99 -20.64 17.78 -21.94
CA LYS A 99 -22.06 18.18 -21.90
C LYS A 99 -22.80 17.36 -20.84
N LEU A 100 -23.87 17.91 -20.28
CA LEU A 100 -24.68 17.21 -19.27
C LEU A 100 -25.27 15.88 -19.78
N SER A 101 -25.55 15.79 -21.09
CA SER A 101 -26.00 14.55 -21.74
C SER A 101 -24.99 13.41 -21.67
N ASP A 102 -23.71 13.69 -21.43
CA ASP A 102 -22.68 12.66 -21.28
C ASP A 102 -22.85 11.89 -19.97
N ILE A 103 -23.46 12.52 -18.95
CA ILE A 103 -23.80 11.88 -17.67
C ILE A 103 -25.07 11.05 -17.88
N SER A 104 -24.86 9.85 -18.38
CA SER A 104 -25.89 8.88 -18.74
C SER A 104 -25.63 7.54 -18.03
N PRO A 105 -26.53 6.54 -18.12
CA PRO A 105 -26.25 5.22 -17.55
C PRO A 105 -24.93 4.59 -18.03
N SER A 106 -24.51 4.85 -19.28
CA SER A 106 -23.23 4.37 -19.80
C SER A 106 -22.03 5.01 -19.11
N PHE A 107 -22.13 6.27 -18.67
CA PHE A 107 -21.10 6.93 -17.88
C PHE A 107 -20.89 6.22 -16.54
N PHE A 108 -21.97 5.94 -15.81
CA PHE A 108 -21.87 5.23 -14.53
C PHE A 108 -21.35 3.80 -14.70
N ILE A 109 -21.77 3.10 -15.75
CA ILE A 109 -21.22 1.78 -16.11
C ILE A 109 -19.71 1.90 -16.41
N GLY A 110 -19.28 2.91 -17.17
CA GLY A 110 -17.88 3.16 -17.46
C GLY A 110 -17.02 3.42 -16.21
N VAL A 111 -17.54 4.23 -15.28
CA VAL A 111 -16.86 4.44 -13.99
C VAL A 111 -16.73 3.12 -13.22
N LEU A 112 -17.76 2.29 -13.17
CA LEU A 112 -17.69 0.97 -12.53
C LEU A 112 -16.70 0.03 -13.23
N GLN A 113 -16.68 0.04 -14.56
CA GLN A 113 -15.72 -0.71 -15.38
C GLN A 113 -14.28 -0.30 -15.08
N ALA A 114 -14.03 0.98 -14.79
CA ALA A 114 -12.70 1.46 -14.39
C ALA A 114 -12.35 1.09 -12.95
N VAL A 115 -13.28 1.27 -12.00
CA VAL A 115 -13.03 1.07 -10.57
C VAL A 115 -12.84 -0.40 -10.23
N VAL A 116 -13.76 -1.28 -10.62
CA VAL A 116 -13.80 -2.67 -10.13
C VAL A 116 -12.51 -3.45 -10.42
N PRO A 117 -12.00 -3.49 -11.67
CA PRO A 117 -10.74 -4.19 -11.95
C PRO A 117 -9.56 -3.54 -11.24
N GLN A 118 -9.53 -2.21 -11.13
CA GLN A 118 -8.45 -1.52 -10.43
C GLN A 118 -8.41 -1.84 -8.94
N LEU A 119 -9.57 -1.97 -8.27
CA LEU A 119 -9.61 -2.38 -6.86
C LEU A 119 -8.99 -3.76 -6.66
N PHE A 120 -9.18 -4.69 -7.61
CA PHE A 120 -8.50 -5.98 -7.56
C PHE A 120 -6.99 -5.86 -7.75
N VAL A 121 -6.50 -4.98 -8.64
CA VAL A 121 -5.04 -4.75 -8.76
C VAL A 121 -4.47 -4.16 -7.47
N GLU A 122 -5.19 -3.25 -6.81
CA GLU A 122 -4.76 -2.65 -5.55
C GLU A 122 -4.64 -3.68 -4.42
N ILE A 123 -5.65 -4.56 -4.29
CA ILE A 123 -5.61 -5.64 -3.30
C ILE A 123 -4.44 -6.59 -3.64
N TYR A 124 -4.12 -6.80 -4.92
CA TYR A 124 -2.98 -7.60 -5.34
C TYR A 124 -1.65 -6.95 -4.93
N ALA A 125 -1.49 -5.65 -5.22
CA ALA A 125 -0.29 -4.89 -4.83
C ALA A 125 -0.08 -4.94 -3.31
N SER A 126 -1.17 -4.77 -2.54
CA SER A 126 -1.17 -4.88 -1.09
C SER A 126 -0.81 -6.28 -0.59
N ALA A 127 -1.28 -7.33 -1.27
CA ALA A 127 -0.97 -8.72 -0.95
C ALA A 127 0.50 -9.06 -1.18
N VAL A 128 1.04 -8.71 -2.36
CA VAL A 128 2.44 -8.96 -2.71
C VAL A 128 3.35 -8.18 -1.76
N ASN A 129 3.02 -6.92 -1.45
CA ASN A 129 3.82 -6.14 -0.51
C ASN A 129 3.86 -6.80 0.87
N GLN A 130 2.72 -7.21 1.45
CA GLN A 130 2.67 -7.90 2.73
C GLN A 130 3.44 -9.24 2.74
N VAL A 131 3.38 -10.00 1.64
CA VAL A 131 4.10 -11.29 1.51
C VAL A 131 5.61 -11.08 1.60
N PHE A 132 6.16 -10.10 0.89
CA PHE A 132 7.60 -9.84 0.87
C PHE A 132 8.09 -8.97 2.04
N ASP A 133 7.18 -8.24 2.69
CA ASP A 133 7.45 -7.43 3.89
C ASP A 133 7.07 -8.16 5.19
N PHE A 134 6.69 -9.44 5.18
CA PHE A 134 6.16 -10.14 6.34
C PHE A 134 6.97 -9.93 7.63
N GLU A 135 8.30 -10.05 7.57
CA GLU A 135 9.16 -9.85 8.74
C GLU A 135 9.35 -8.37 9.13
N ILE A 136 9.30 -7.45 8.16
CA ILE A 136 9.35 -6.00 8.39
C ILE A 136 8.04 -5.53 9.03
N ASP A 137 6.90 -6.01 8.53
CA ASP A 137 5.58 -5.66 8.99
C ASP A 137 5.30 -6.19 10.40
N LYS A 138 5.97 -7.24 10.88
CA LYS A 138 5.93 -7.62 12.31
C LYS A 138 6.46 -6.51 13.23
N ILE A 139 7.38 -5.68 12.76
CA ILE A 139 7.93 -4.55 13.51
C ILE A 139 7.08 -3.31 13.28
N ASN A 140 6.86 -2.95 12.01
CA ASN A 140 6.23 -1.68 11.66
C ASN A 140 4.70 -1.71 11.83
N LYS A 141 4.06 -2.82 11.46
CA LYS A 141 2.60 -2.95 11.32
C LYS A 141 2.09 -4.31 11.83
N PRO A 142 2.32 -4.66 13.11
CA PRO A 142 2.02 -5.98 13.66
C PRO A 142 0.52 -6.34 13.64
N HIS A 143 -0.34 -5.33 13.46
CA HIS A 143 -1.79 -5.48 13.37
C HIS A 143 -2.29 -5.94 11.99
N LEU A 144 -1.42 -6.00 10.97
CA LEU A 144 -1.81 -6.44 9.63
C LEU A 144 -2.21 -7.91 9.62
N PRO A 145 -3.17 -8.32 8.77
CA PRO A 145 -3.72 -9.69 8.81
C PRO A 145 -2.69 -10.80 8.62
N LEU A 146 -1.70 -10.62 7.74
CA LEU A 146 -0.63 -11.60 7.56
C LEU A 146 0.36 -11.56 8.74
N ALA A 147 0.85 -10.38 9.14
CA ALA A 147 1.81 -10.22 10.23
C ALA A 147 1.27 -10.72 11.60
N SER A 148 -0.02 -10.50 11.86
CA SER A 148 -0.71 -10.96 13.07
C SER A 148 -1.11 -12.44 13.06
N GLY A 149 -0.95 -13.13 11.92
CA GLY A 149 -1.35 -14.53 11.75
C GLY A 149 -2.86 -14.76 11.57
N GLN A 150 -3.65 -13.71 11.35
CA GLN A 150 -5.09 -13.84 11.04
C GLN A 150 -5.32 -14.48 9.66
N LEU A 151 -4.41 -14.24 8.72
CA LEU A 151 -4.38 -14.90 7.41
C LEU A 151 -3.10 -15.71 7.27
N SER A 152 -3.20 -16.93 6.74
CA SER A 152 -2.03 -17.74 6.43
C SER A 152 -1.31 -17.23 5.18
N PHE A 153 -0.01 -17.48 5.08
CA PHE A 153 0.79 -17.16 3.89
C PHE A 153 0.17 -17.73 2.61
N THR A 154 -0.20 -19.01 2.63
CA THR A 154 -0.84 -19.69 1.50
C THR A 154 -2.15 -19.03 1.10
N THR A 155 -2.98 -18.64 2.08
CA THR A 155 -4.23 -17.93 1.83
C THR A 155 -3.98 -16.60 1.12
N VAL A 156 -2.99 -15.82 1.58
CA VAL A 156 -2.66 -14.52 0.96
C VAL A 156 -2.15 -14.69 -0.47
N VAL A 157 -1.31 -15.69 -0.74
CA VAL A 157 -0.83 -16.00 -2.10
C VAL A 157 -1.97 -16.42 -3.01
N ILE A 158 -2.89 -17.28 -2.55
CA ILE A 158 -4.07 -17.68 -3.31
C ILE A 158 -4.95 -16.47 -3.62
N ILE A 159 -5.23 -15.63 -2.61
CA ILE A 159 -5.98 -14.38 -2.81
C ILE A 159 -5.30 -13.57 -3.91
N ALA A 160 -4.02 -13.24 -3.75
CA ALA A 160 -3.25 -12.42 -4.69
C ALA A 160 -3.32 -12.94 -6.14
N ALA A 161 -3.15 -14.24 -6.34
CA ALA A 161 -3.24 -14.86 -7.67
C ALA A 161 -4.67 -14.79 -8.23
N SER A 162 -5.69 -15.10 -7.42
CA SER A 162 -7.09 -15.10 -7.84
C SER A 162 -7.59 -13.71 -8.21
N ILE A 163 -7.32 -12.70 -7.38
CA ILE A 163 -7.78 -11.33 -7.65
C ILE A 163 -7.02 -10.66 -8.80
N LEU A 164 -5.72 -10.94 -8.98
CA LEU A 164 -5.00 -10.46 -10.15
C LEU A 164 -5.57 -11.07 -11.43
N THR A 165 -5.79 -12.39 -11.43
CA THR A 165 -6.41 -13.09 -12.57
C THR A 165 -7.79 -12.51 -12.88
N LEU A 166 -8.62 -12.29 -11.87
CA LEU A 166 -9.94 -11.69 -12.02
C LEU A 166 -9.87 -10.26 -12.59
N SER A 167 -8.91 -9.45 -12.15
CA SER A 167 -8.69 -8.09 -12.68
C SER A 167 -8.36 -8.11 -14.17
N PHE A 168 -7.44 -8.98 -14.60
CA PHE A 168 -7.08 -9.11 -16.01
C PHE A 168 -8.24 -9.65 -16.85
N LEU A 169 -8.96 -10.67 -16.37
CA LEU A 169 -10.12 -11.22 -17.05
C LEU A 169 -11.21 -10.15 -17.23
N LEU A 170 -11.53 -9.39 -16.19
CA LEU A 170 -12.51 -8.31 -16.29
C LEU A 170 -12.06 -7.21 -17.25
N SER A 171 -10.80 -6.76 -17.15
CA SER A 171 -10.26 -5.74 -18.05
C SER A 171 -10.30 -6.20 -19.51
N TRP A 172 -10.02 -7.49 -19.75
CA TRP A 172 -10.08 -8.11 -21.07
C TRP A 172 -11.52 -8.24 -21.59
N ILE A 173 -12.46 -8.71 -20.78
CA ILE A 173 -13.89 -8.83 -21.12
C ILE A 173 -14.50 -7.45 -21.41
N ILE A 174 -14.13 -6.42 -20.66
CA ILE A 174 -14.55 -5.03 -20.94
C ILE A 174 -14.03 -4.59 -22.31
N GLY A 175 -12.85 -5.05 -22.74
CA GLY A 175 -12.28 -4.73 -24.06
C GLY A 175 -11.74 -3.31 -24.19
N SER A 176 -11.58 -2.60 -23.06
CA SER A 176 -11.08 -1.23 -23.03
C SER A 176 -9.56 -1.21 -22.95
N TRP A 177 -8.89 -0.84 -24.05
CA TRP A 177 -7.42 -0.82 -24.10
C TRP A 177 -6.76 0.00 -22.97
N PRO A 178 -7.27 1.17 -22.52
CA PRO A 178 -6.67 1.90 -21.40
C PRO A 178 -6.73 1.11 -20.09
N LEU A 179 -7.81 0.36 -19.84
CA LEU A 179 -7.98 -0.42 -18.62
C LEU A 179 -7.10 -1.68 -18.61
N ILE A 180 -6.95 -2.32 -19.77
CA ILE A 180 -6.02 -3.45 -19.94
C ILE A 180 -4.59 -2.99 -19.64
N TRP A 181 -4.14 -1.89 -20.26
CA TRP A 181 -2.81 -1.35 -20.00
C TRP A 181 -2.64 -0.84 -18.58
N ASN A 182 -3.67 -0.23 -17.99
CA ASN A 182 -3.67 0.14 -16.58
C ASN A 182 -3.39 -1.08 -15.69
N ALA A 183 -4.14 -2.17 -15.85
CA ALA A 183 -3.97 -3.38 -15.05
C ALA A 183 -2.56 -3.97 -15.20
N ILE A 184 -2.05 -4.03 -16.44
CA ILE A 184 -0.69 -4.52 -16.74
C ILE A 184 0.35 -3.64 -16.05
N LEU A 185 0.30 -2.32 -16.27
CA LEU A 185 1.32 -1.39 -15.79
C LEU A 185 1.33 -1.32 -14.26
N ILE A 186 0.17 -1.18 -13.62
CA ILE A 186 0.09 -1.14 -12.15
C ILE A 186 0.59 -2.46 -11.56
N ALA A 187 0.16 -3.61 -12.09
CA ALA A 187 0.62 -4.91 -11.59
C ALA A 187 2.14 -5.05 -11.73
N LEU A 188 2.72 -4.71 -12.89
CA LEU A 188 4.17 -4.78 -13.10
C LEU A 188 4.95 -3.83 -12.19
N ILE A 189 4.52 -2.58 -12.06
CA ILE A 189 5.16 -1.56 -11.22
C ILE A 189 5.18 -2.00 -9.76
N TRP A 190 4.04 -2.42 -9.21
CA TRP A 190 3.94 -2.84 -7.81
C TRP A 190 4.60 -4.19 -7.51
N THR A 191 4.66 -5.07 -8.51
CA THR A 191 5.47 -6.30 -8.45
C THR A 191 6.95 -5.97 -8.38
N ALA A 192 7.44 -5.10 -9.27
CA ALA A 192 8.84 -4.67 -9.29
C ALA A 192 9.23 -3.93 -8.01
N TYR A 193 8.30 -3.17 -7.42
CA TYR A 193 8.47 -2.55 -6.13
C TYR A 193 8.63 -3.56 -4.99
N SER A 194 7.82 -4.62 -4.97
CA SER A 194 7.65 -5.51 -3.82
C SER A 194 8.55 -6.75 -3.85
N ILE A 195 8.73 -7.42 -4.99
CA ILE A 195 9.37 -8.73 -5.06
C ILE A 195 10.89 -8.64 -4.81
N ASN A 196 11.42 -9.53 -3.95
CA ASN A 196 12.84 -9.59 -3.61
C ASN A 196 13.66 -10.47 -4.57
N VAL A 197 13.87 -10.01 -5.79
CA VAL A 197 14.66 -10.66 -6.87
C VAL A 197 15.61 -9.63 -7.50
N PRO A 198 16.77 -10.01 -8.08
CA PRO A 198 17.68 -9.05 -8.73
C PRO A 198 16.96 -8.12 -9.72
N LEU A 199 17.36 -6.84 -9.76
CA LEU A 199 16.75 -5.75 -10.53
C LEU A 199 15.33 -5.31 -10.10
N LEU A 200 14.68 -6.09 -9.23
CA LEU A 200 13.41 -5.75 -8.59
C LEU A 200 13.66 -5.24 -7.17
N ARG A 201 12.63 -5.26 -6.32
CA ARG A 201 12.64 -4.73 -4.95
C ARG A 201 12.93 -3.23 -4.90
N TRP A 202 12.30 -2.46 -5.78
CA TRP A 202 12.53 -1.02 -5.86
C TRP A 202 12.29 -0.27 -4.55
N LYS A 203 11.50 -0.82 -3.62
CA LYS A 203 11.35 -0.29 -2.25
C LYS A 203 12.69 -0.06 -1.53
N ARG A 204 13.73 -0.85 -1.81
CA ARG A 204 15.06 -0.67 -1.21
C ARG A 204 15.73 0.65 -1.60
N HIS A 205 15.36 1.21 -2.75
CA HIS A 205 15.94 2.43 -3.27
C HIS A 205 14.91 3.56 -3.21
N PRO A 206 15.18 4.63 -2.46
CA PRO A 206 14.17 5.63 -2.13
C PRO A 206 13.67 6.39 -3.38
N LEU A 207 14.56 6.59 -4.36
CA LEU A 207 14.21 7.21 -5.63
C LEU A 207 13.29 6.31 -6.47
N LEU A 208 13.58 5.00 -6.56
CA LEU A 208 12.74 4.07 -7.32
C LEU A 208 11.38 3.85 -6.63
N ALA A 209 11.35 3.86 -5.30
CA ALA A 209 10.11 3.84 -4.51
C ALA A 209 9.23 5.06 -4.80
N ALA A 210 9.81 6.26 -4.88
CA ALA A 210 9.10 7.48 -5.28
C ALA A 210 8.62 7.42 -6.74
N MET A 211 9.47 6.94 -7.67
CA MET A 211 9.07 6.73 -9.06
C MET A 211 7.91 5.75 -9.20
N CYS A 212 7.87 4.67 -8.41
CA CYS A 212 6.76 3.72 -8.39
C CYS A 212 5.43 4.42 -8.04
N MET A 213 5.44 5.26 -7.00
CA MET A 213 4.26 6.03 -6.58
C MET A 213 3.84 7.05 -7.65
N VAL A 214 4.78 7.77 -8.23
CA VAL A 214 4.51 8.77 -9.28
C VAL A 214 3.97 8.11 -10.55
N SER A 215 4.60 7.04 -11.03
CA SER A 215 4.16 6.31 -12.22
C SER A 215 2.74 5.77 -12.05
N SER A 216 2.43 5.20 -10.88
CA SER A 216 1.09 4.68 -10.60
C SER A 216 0.05 5.78 -10.38
N TRP A 217 0.21 6.59 -9.32
CA TRP A 217 -0.78 7.58 -8.88
C TRP A 217 -0.74 8.89 -9.68
N GLY A 218 0.43 9.33 -10.11
CA GLY A 218 0.61 10.56 -10.87
C GLY A 218 0.20 10.43 -12.34
N PHE A 219 0.48 9.28 -12.96
CA PHE A 219 0.30 9.08 -14.39
C PHE A 219 -0.72 7.99 -14.73
N VAL A 220 -0.42 6.73 -14.43
CA VAL A 220 -1.18 5.60 -14.97
C VAL A 220 -2.66 5.66 -14.57
N LEU A 221 -2.96 5.83 -13.28
CA LEU A 221 -4.34 5.89 -12.80
C LEU A 221 -5.16 7.02 -13.45
N PRO A 222 -4.83 8.31 -13.28
CA PRO A 222 -5.68 9.40 -13.79
C PRO A 222 -5.80 9.38 -15.31
N ILE A 223 -4.71 9.06 -16.03
CA ILE A 223 -4.71 9.06 -17.50
C ILE A 223 -5.56 7.92 -18.04
N THR A 224 -5.41 6.70 -17.53
CA THR A 224 -6.13 5.54 -18.07
C THR A 224 -7.62 5.59 -17.77
N PHE A 225 -8.01 6.10 -16.59
CA PHE A 225 -9.41 6.35 -16.26
C PHE A 225 -10.04 7.40 -17.17
N PHE A 226 -9.36 8.52 -17.38
CA PHE A 226 -9.81 9.53 -18.34
C PHE A 226 -9.94 8.94 -19.77
N LEU A 227 -8.90 8.25 -20.25
CA LEU A 227 -8.88 7.67 -21.60
C LEU A 227 -9.95 6.59 -21.79
N HIS A 228 -10.26 5.79 -20.76
CA HIS A 228 -11.38 4.86 -20.79
C HIS A 228 -12.69 5.61 -21.06
N MET A 229 -12.96 6.68 -20.32
CA MET A 229 -14.18 7.46 -20.55
C MET A 229 -14.18 8.14 -21.92
N GLN A 230 -13.08 8.81 -22.27
CA GLN A 230 -12.95 9.57 -23.52
C GLN A 230 -13.14 8.66 -24.75
N THR A 231 -12.35 7.57 -24.84
CA THR A 231 -12.24 6.77 -26.07
C THR A 231 -13.17 5.56 -26.09
N PHE A 232 -13.41 4.93 -24.94
CA PHE A 232 -14.17 3.67 -24.88
C PHE A 232 -15.65 3.92 -24.57
N VAL A 233 -15.97 4.78 -23.60
CA VAL A 233 -17.36 5.02 -23.18
C VAL A 233 -18.04 6.07 -24.06
N LEU A 234 -17.40 7.24 -24.22
CA LEU A 234 -17.94 8.37 -24.99
C LEU A 234 -17.59 8.31 -26.48
N LYS A 235 -16.72 7.38 -26.89
CA LYS A 235 -16.29 7.16 -28.29
C LYS A 235 -15.73 8.41 -28.97
N ARG A 236 -14.98 9.23 -28.24
CA ARG A 236 -14.34 10.47 -28.71
C ARG A 236 -12.86 10.27 -29.02
N PRO A 237 -12.27 11.10 -29.90
CA PRO A 237 -10.83 11.09 -30.12
C PRO A 237 -10.06 11.45 -28.85
N ILE A 238 -8.79 11.02 -28.79
CA ILE A 238 -7.89 11.36 -27.69
C ILE A 238 -7.57 12.85 -27.76
N VAL A 239 -8.16 13.61 -26.84
CA VAL A 239 -7.85 15.02 -26.60
C VAL A 239 -7.52 15.15 -25.13
N ILE A 240 -6.34 15.67 -24.80
CA ILE A 240 -5.90 15.87 -23.42
C ILE A 240 -6.33 17.28 -23.00
N PRO A 241 -7.36 17.43 -22.15
CA PRO A 241 -7.77 18.75 -21.68
C PRO A 241 -6.77 19.31 -20.68
N ARG A 242 -6.74 20.65 -20.54
CA ARG A 242 -5.91 21.33 -19.52
C ARG A 242 -6.24 20.85 -18.11
N SER A 243 -7.50 20.53 -17.83
CA SER A 243 -7.94 19.98 -16.55
C SER A 243 -7.23 18.67 -16.19
N LEU A 244 -7.03 17.76 -17.16
CA LEU A 244 -6.28 16.53 -16.94
C LEU A 244 -4.79 16.81 -16.70
N MET A 245 -4.19 17.76 -17.42
CA MET A 245 -2.81 18.16 -17.20
C MET A 245 -2.59 18.70 -15.78
N PHE A 246 -3.52 19.54 -15.28
CA PHE A 246 -3.47 20.04 -13.91
C PHE A 246 -3.64 18.92 -12.88
N MET A 247 -4.55 17.98 -13.11
CA MET A 247 -4.75 16.82 -12.23
C MET A 247 -3.49 15.94 -12.18
N VAL A 248 -2.88 15.63 -13.32
CA VAL A 248 -1.62 14.87 -13.39
C VAL A 248 -0.51 15.60 -12.65
N LEU A 249 -0.35 16.91 -12.86
CA LEU A 249 0.68 17.70 -12.20
C LEU A 249 0.48 17.76 -10.67
N PHE A 250 -0.76 17.97 -10.23
CA PHE A 250 -1.14 17.90 -8.81
C PHE A 250 -0.75 16.53 -8.22
N LEU A 251 -1.19 15.44 -8.86
CA LEU A 251 -0.95 14.08 -8.37
C LEU A 251 0.52 13.70 -8.41
N ASN A 252 1.33 14.28 -9.29
CA ASN A 252 2.79 14.09 -9.28
C ASN A 252 3.41 14.60 -7.98
N PHE A 253 3.18 15.87 -7.62
CA PHE A 253 3.68 16.42 -6.36
C PHE A 253 3.10 15.67 -5.14
N TYR A 254 1.80 15.41 -5.17
CA TYR A 254 1.12 14.72 -4.07
C TYR A 254 1.61 13.29 -3.88
N SER A 255 1.81 12.53 -4.96
CA SER A 255 2.26 11.13 -4.89
C SER A 255 3.70 11.02 -4.40
N VAL A 256 4.59 11.96 -4.73
CA VAL A 256 5.94 12.01 -4.11
C VAL A 256 5.81 12.26 -2.61
N GLY A 257 5.00 13.25 -2.20
CA GLY A 257 4.75 13.51 -0.78
C GLY A 257 4.21 12.29 -0.05
N MET A 258 3.28 11.55 -0.66
CA MET A 258 2.73 10.29 -0.14
C MET A 258 3.78 9.18 -0.05
N ALA A 259 4.65 9.07 -1.07
CA ALA A 259 5.73 8.09 -1.10
C ALA A 259 6.70 8.28 0.07
N LEU A 260 6.97 9.53 0.44
CA LEU A 260 7.83 9.87 1.57
C LEU A 260 7.09 9.74 2.91
N ALA A 261 5.85 10.23 2.98
CA ALA A 261 5.06 10.26 4.22
C ALA A 261 4.78 8.85 4.76
N LYS A 262 4.52 7.87 3.89
CA LYS A 262 4.27 6.48 4.29
C LYS A 262 5.47 5.81 4.98
N ASP A 263 6.69 6.25 4.66
CA ASP A 263 7.94 5.66 5.19
C ASP A 263 8.38 6.30 6.53
N ILE A 264 7.77 7.44 6.92
CA ILE A 264 8.08 8.12 8.20
C ILE A 264 7.84 7.22 9.42
N PRO A 265 6.69 6.54 9.59
CA PRO A 265 6.47 5.66 10.75
C PRO A 265 7.27 4.35 10.68
N ASP A 266 7.82 4.00 9.51
CA ASP A 266 8.38 2.68 9.20
C ASP A 266 9.92 2.59 9.38
N VAL A 267 10.55 3.67 9.88
CA VAL A 267 12.02 3.82 10.00
C VAL A 267 12.71 2.69 10.77
N GLU A 268 12.10 2.21 11.87
CA GLU A 268 12.69 1.15 12.70
C GLU A 268 12.81 -0.18 11.95
N GLY A 269 11.71 -0.65 11.35
CA GLY A 269 11.71 -1.88 10.56
C GLY A 269 12.52 -1.75 9.27
N ASP A 270 12.46 -0.61 8.59
CA ASP A 270 13.22 -0.39 7.36
C ASP A 270 14.73 -0.44 7.62
N LYS A 271 15.20 0.22 8.69
CA LYS A 271 16.60 0.18 9.11
C LYS A 271 17.06 -1.24 9.49
N ALA A 272 16.22 -2.00 10.19
CA ALA A 272 16.54 -3.37 10.61
C ALA A 272 16.72 -4.34 9.42
N TYR A 273 16.03 -4.10 8.30
CA TYR A 273 16.07 -4.96 7.10
C TYR A 273 16.85 -4.33 5.92
N GLY A 274 17.61 -3.27 6.17
CA GLY A 274 18.46 -2.63 5.16
C GLY A 274 17.68 -1.96 4.03
N ILE A 275 16.46 -1.50 4.29
CA ILE A 275 15.70 -0.65 3.38
C ILE A 275 16.10 0.81 3.62
N ASP A 276 16.67 1.43 2.60
CA ASP A 276 17.33 2.71 2.73
C ASP A 276 16.40 3.87 2.32
N THR A 277 15.30 4.03 3.05
CA THR A 277 14.30 5.07 2.77
C THR A 277 14.86 6.47 3.05
N PHE A 278 14.24 7.51 2.47
CA PHE A 278 14.64 8.90 2.77
C PHE A 278 14.52 9.20 4.27
N SER A 279 13.52 8.64 4.95
CA SER A 279 13.32 8.82 6.39
C SER A 279 14.45 8.19 7.21
N VAL A 280 15.03 7.08 6.75
CA VAL A 280 16.23 6.47 7.34
C VAL A 280 17.48 7.32 7.07
N ARG A 281 17.66 7.85 5.85
CA ARG A 281 18.85 8.63 5.46
C ARG A 281 18.91 10.04 6.04
N LEU A 282 17.79 10.76 5.96
CA LEU A 282 17.71 12.20 6.24
C LEU A 282 17.05 12.51 7.59
N GLY A 283 16.44 11.49 8.22
CA GLY A 283 15.69 11.61 9.46
C GLY A 283 14.22 12.01 9.24
N GLN A 284 13.36 11.52 10.14
CA GLN A 284 11.90 11.71 10.08
C GLN A 284 11.48 13.18 9.98
N LYS A 285 12.06 14.06 10.82
CA LYS A 285 11.69 15.49 10.87
C LYS A 285 11.97 16.22 9.57
N ARG A 286 13.11 15.95 8.92
CA ARG A 286 13.48 16.60 7.66
C ARG A 286 12.58 16.13 6.53
N VAL A 287 12.37 14.81 6.44
CA VAL A 287 11.48 14.23 5.42
C VAL A 287 10.05 14.70 5.60
N PHE A 288 9.56 14.78 6.83
CA PHE A 288 8.23 15.32 7.12
C PHE A 288 8.01 16.70 6.49
N TRP A 289 8.92 17.67 6.71
CA TRP A 289 8.79 19.02 6.13
C TRP A 289 8.95 19.04 4.61
N ILE A 290 9.72 18.11 4.03
CA ILE A 290 9.76 17.91 2.57
C ILE A 290 8.40 17.43 2.07
N CYS A 291 7.75 16.48 2.75
CA CYS A 291 6.39 16.03 2.42
C CYS A 291 5.40 17.19 2.44
N ILE A 292 5.40 18.00 3.52
CA ILE A 292 4.52 19.17 3.63
C ILE A 292 4.76 20.12 2.46
N SER A 293 6.02 20.43 2.14
CA SER A 293 6.34 21.31 1.02
C SER A 293 5.82 20.77 -0.32
N LEU A 294 5.92 19.45 -0.55
CA LEU A 294 5.38 18.79 -1.74
C LEU A 294 3.85 18.87 -1.82
N PHE A 295 3.16 18.64 -0.71
CA PHE A 295 1.70 18.76 -0.66
C PHE A 295 1.23 20.21 -0.85
N GLU A 296 1.93 21.20 -0.28
CA GLU A 296 1.66 22.62 -0.51
C GLU A 296 1.86 23.00 -1.98
N MET A 297 2.92 22.49 -2.64
CA MET A 297 3.10 22.68 -4.08
C MET A 297 1.96 22.06 -4.88
N ALA A 298 1.48 20.88 -4.50
CA ALA A 298 0.31 20.27 -5.13
C ALA A 298 -0.93 21.17 -4.97
N PHE A 299 -1.24 21.65 -3.77
CA PHE A 299 -2.35 22.58 -3.58
C PHE A 299 -2.16 23.89 -4.34
N GLY A 300 -0.93 24.41 -4.47
CA GLY A 300 -0.59 25.55 -5.32
C GLY A 300 -0.99 25.32 -6.79
N VAL A 301 -0.72 24.13 -7.33
CA VAL A 301 -1.16 23.75 -8.68
C VAL A 301 -2.68 23.73 -8.79
N ALA A 302 -3.39 23.17 -7.80
CA ALA A 302 -4.85 23.14 -7.81
C ALA A 302 -5.49 24.54 -7.69
N ILE A 303 -4.89 25.43 -6.89
CA ILE A 303 -5.30 26.83 -6.77
C ILE A 303 -5.13 27.54 -8.12
N LEU A 304 -3.97 27.37 -8.76
CA LEU A 304 -3.72 27.94 -10.09
C LEU A 304 -4.74 27.44 -11.11
N ALA A 305 -4.99 26.13 -11.14
CA ALA A 305 -6.00 25.53 -12.01
C ALA A 305 -7.40 26.15 -11.76
N GLY A 306 -7.79 26.30 -10.49
CA GLY A 306 -9.05 26.95 -10.11
C GLY A 306 -9.14 28.40 -10.60
N VAL A 307 -8.14 29.23 -10.32
CA VAL A 307 -8.12 30.66 -10.71
C VAL A 307 -8.13 30.87 -12.22
N THR A 308 -7.52 29.95 -12.98
CA THR A 308 -7.49 29.99 -14.45
C THR A 308 -8.77 29.50 -15.13
N SER A 309 -9.73 28.91 -14.40
CA SER A 309 -10.99 28.44 -15.00
C SER A 309 -11.87 29.61 -15.45
N SER A 310 -12.66 29.43 -16.50
CA SER A 310 -13.52 30.49 -17.05
C SER A 310 -14.71 30.85 -16.14
N TYR A 311 -15.18 29.92 -15.32
CA TYR A 311 -16.41 30.09 -14.53
C TYR A 311 -16.12 30.56 -13.11
N LEU A 312 -16.76 31.66 -12.69
CA LEU A 312 -16.55 32.28 -11.37
C LEU A 312 -16.79 31.30 -10.21
N TRP A 313 -17.82 30.46 -10.30
CA TRP A 313 -18.12 29.49 -9.24
C TRP A 313 -17.04 28.42 -9.12
N ILE A 314 -16.42 27.98 -10.22
CA ILE A 314 -15.28 27.04 -10.20
C ILE A 314 -14.05 27.72 -9.58
N LYS A 315 -13.79 28.99 -9.92
CA LYS A 315 -12.71 29.76 -9.29
C LYS A 315 -12.84 29.81 -7.77
N ILE A 316 -14.05 30.09 -7.28
CA ILE A 316 -14.34 30.15 -5.85
C ILE A 316 -14.21 28.75 -5.23
N VAL A 317 -14.95 27.76 -5.74
CA VAL A 317 -15.01 26.43 -5.13
C VAL A 317 -13.66 25.73 -5.20
N THR A 318 -13.04 25.62 -6.38
CA THR A 318 -11.76 24.93 -6.56
C THR A 318 -10.61 25.77 -6.03
N GLY A 319 -10.56 27.07 -6.31
CA GLY A 319 -9.49 27.95 -5.85
C GLY A 319 -9.48 28.11 -4.33
N MET A 320 -10.56 28.66 -3.75
CA MET A 320 -10.63 28.87 -2.30
C MET A 320 -10.70 27.55 -1.53
N GLY A 321 -11.35 26.53 -2.08
CA GLY A 321 -11.38 25.19 -1.48
C GLY A 321 -9.98 24.63 -1.27
N ASN A 322 -9.10 24.70 -2.28
CA ASN A 322 -7.73 24.24 -2.16
C ASN A 322 -6.86 25.15 -1.26
N VAL A 323 -7.13 26.45 -1.18
CA VAL A 323 -6.50 27.32 -0.16
C VAL A 323 -6.84 26.84 1.24
N VAL A 324 -8.10 26.50 1.51
CA VAL A 324 -8.51 25.97 2.82
C VAL A 324 -7.82 24.63 3.11
N LEU A 325 -7.73 23.73 2.14
CA LEU A 325 -7.02 22.45 2.31
C LEU A 325 -5.52 22.65 2.65
N ALA A 326 -4.85 23.56 1.94
CA ALA A 326 -3.46 23.95 2.21
C ALA A 326 -3.31 24.52 3.64
N LEU A 327 -4.16 25.47 4.04
CA LEU A 327 -4.12 26.03 5.39
C LEU A 327 -4.35 24.99 6.49
N VAL A 328 -5.29 24.07 6.27
CA VAL A 328 -5.55 22.95 7.20
C VAL A 328 -4.33 22.05 7.31
N LEU A 329 -3.70 21.69 6.18
CA LEU A 329 -2.46 20.90 6.18
C LEU A 329 -1.36 21.61 6.98
N TRP A 330 -1.09 22.87 6.66
CA TRP A 330 -0.04 23.67 7.29
C TRP A 330 -0.25 23.82 8.80
N TYR A 331 -1.49 24.08 9.22
CA TYR A 331 -1.84 24.21 10.63
C TYR A 331 -1.61 22.90 11.39
N GLN A 332 -2.13 21.79 10.86
CA GLN A 332 -2.00 20.46 11.48
C GLN A 332 -0.55 19.97 11.48
N ALA A 333 0.24 20.34 10.47
CA ALA A 333 1.66 19.99 10.38
C ALA A 333 2.50 20.63 11.49
N LYS A 334 2.09 21.78 12.04
CA LYS A 334 2.78 22.44 13.16
C LYS A 334 2.49 21.79 14.51
N SER A 335 1.33 21.14 14.66
CA SER A 335 0.88 20.55 15.92
C SER A 335 1.24 19.07 16.09
N ILE A 336 1.84 18.45 15.08
CA ILE A 336 2.14 17.02 15.11
C ILE A 336 3.33 16.69 16.02
N ASP A 337 3.23 15.57 16.73
CA ASP A 337 4.34 14.97 17.46
C ASP A 337 4.92 13.79 16.67
N LEU A 338 6.09 14.00 16.06
CA LEU A 338 6.80 12.97 15.28
C LEU A 338 7.44 11.87 16.15
N SER A 339 7.45 12.00 17.47
CA SER A 339 7.90 10.91 18.36
C SER A 339 6.80 9.87 18.60
N ASN A 340 5.54 10.24 18.36
CA ASN A 340 4.39 9.40 18.62
C ASN A 340 3.85 8.76 17.32
N LYS A 341 4.00 7.44 17.18
CA LYS A 341 3.51 6.66 16.02
C LYS A 341 2.01 6.85 15.77
N ALA A 342 1.19 6.99 16.81
CA ALA A 342 -0.24 7.23 16.64
C ALA A 342 -0.53 8.62 16.05
N SER A 343 0.22 9.65 16.48
CA SER A 343 0.12 11.01 15.93
C SER A 343 0.48 11.03 14.44
N ILE A 344 1.58 10.36 14.06
CA ILE A 344 1.99 10.19 12.66
C ILE A 344 0.90 9.46 11.86
N GLY A 345 0.36 8.37 12.40
CA GLY A 345 -0.72 7.61 11.77
C GLY A 345 -1.98 8.45 11.53
N SER A 346 -2.42 9.22 12.53
CA SER A 346 -3.56 10.14 12.39
C SER A 346 -3.32 11.22 11.34
N PHE A 347 -2.11 11.79 11.30
CA PHE A 347 -1.74 12.78 10.29
C PHE A 347 -1.69 12.17 8.88
N TYR A 348 -1.18 10.94 8.74
CA TYR A 348 -1.20 10.22 7.46
C TYR A 348 -2.64 10.01 6.95
N MET A 349 -3.58 9.71 7.84
CA MET A 349 -5.00 9.62 7.49
C MET A 349 -5.60 10.99 7.12
N LEU A 350 -5.15 12.09 7.73
CA LEU A 350 -5.54 13.44 7.32
C LEU A 350 -5.08 13.72 5.88
N ILE A 351 -3.83 13.37 5.52
CA ILE A 351 -3.32 13.53 4.15
C ILE A 351 -4.23 12.79 3.15
N TRP A 352 -4.68 11.58 3.45
CA TRP A 352 -5.65 10.90 2.59
C TRP A 352 -6.98 11.64 2.46
N LYS A 353 -7.53 12.15 3.58
CA LYS A 353 -8.79 12.91 3.56
C LYS A 353 -8.68 14.19 2.73
N LEU A 354 -7.57 14.92 2.83
CA LEU A 354 -7.32 16.11 2.03
C LEU A 354 -7.27 15.77 0.54
N LEU A 355 -6.64 14.66 0.17
CA LEU A 355 -6.63 14.18 -1.22
C LEU A 355 -8.03 13.85 -1.73
N TYR A 356 -8.89 13.24 -0.90
CA TYR A 356 -10.28 12.94 -1.28
C TYR A 356 -11.06 14.21 -1.61
N THR A 357 -10.93 15.24 -0.77
CA THR A 357 -11.57 16.52 -1.02
C THR A 357 -10.98 17.21 -2.25
N ALA A 358 -9.67 17.11 -2.47
CA ALA A 358 -9.02 17.64 -3.66
C ALA A 358 -9.55 16.98 -4.94
N PHE A 359 -9.80 15.66 -4.96
CA PHE A 359 -10.43 14.99 -6.11
C PHE A 359 -11.81 15.57 -6.44
N PHE A 360 -12.63 15.87 -5.44
CA PHE A 360 -13.91 16.53 -5.67
C PHE A 360 -13.75 17.90 -6.34
N PHE A 361 -12.80 18.72 -5.86
CA PHE A 361 -12.54 20.03 -6.46
C PHE A 361 -11.92 19.96 -7.85
N MET A 362 -11.05 18.97 -8.11
CA MET A 362 -10.42 18.77 -9.42
C MET A 362 -11.43 18.33 -10.48
N ALA A 363 -12.42 17.51 -10.12
CA ALA A 363 -13.46 17.06 -11.03
C ALA A 363 -14.29 18.22 -11.64
N LEU A 364 -14.36 19.35 -10.93
CA LEU A 364 -15.07 20.55 -11.36
C LEU A 364 -14.27 21.40 -12.36
N ILE A 365 -12.97 21.18 -12.50
CA ILE A 365 -12.12 22.00 -13.39
C ILE A 365 -12.58 21.82 -14.84
N ARG A 366 -12.81 22.94 -15.52
CA ARG A 366 -13.23 23.05 -16.91
C ARG A 366 -12.35 24.05 -17.63
#